data_AF-A0A7W9EGQ1-F1
#
_entry.id   AF-A0A7W9EGQ1-F1
#
_cell.length_a   1.000
_cell.length_b   1.000
_cell.length_c   1.000
_cell.angle_alpha   90.00
_cell.angle_beta   90.00
_cell.angle_gamma   90.00
#
_symmetry.space_group_name_H-M   'P 1'
#
loop_
_entity.id
_entity.type
_entity.pdbx_description
1 polymer ?
#
loop_
_entity_poly.entity_id
_entity_poly.type
_entity_poly.pdbx_seq_one_letter_code
_entity_poly.pdbx_strand_id
1 'polypeptide(L)'
;MHTERVTFLATPALKATLTARAAAGGVSIGEYIRRKVEADDPEETEAAAELAAIVGELVEAIPDMKARLERTASTIEAAIEDSDRRLREAGLRQ
;
A
#
# COMPACT_ATOMS: atom_id res chain seq x y z
N MET A 1 22.64 -8.40 -20.41
CA MET A 1 21.93 -7.29 -21.07
C MET A 1 22.79 -6.76 -22.21
N HIS A 2 22.26 -6.72 -23.43
CA HIS A 2 22.86 -5.95 -24.51
C HIS A 2 22.17 -4.58 -24.55
N THR A 3 22.95 -3.51 -24.39
CA THR A 3 22.45 -2.14 -24.45
C THR A 3 22.64 -1.60 -25.85
N GLU A 4 21.60 -1.04 -26.44
CA GLU A 4 21.70 -0.29 -27.70
C GLU A 4 22.10 1.16 -27.45
N ARG A 5 22.82 1.75 -28.41
CA ARG A 5 23.26 3.15 -28.31
C ARG A 5 22.20 4.08 -28.86
N VAL A 6 21.61 4.88 -27.99
CA VAL A 6 20.70 5.96 -28.37
C VAL A 6 21.49 7.27 -28.47
N THR A 7 21.33 7.99 -29.59
CA THR A 7 21.85 9.35 -29.77
C THR A 7 20.69 10.28 -30.05
N PHE A 8 20.61 11.39 -29.32
CA PHE A 8 19.64 12.45 -29.57
C PHE A 8 20.33 13.80 -29.48
N LEU A 9 19.76 14.79 -30.18
CA LEU A 9 20.23 16.17 -30.11
C LEU A 9 19.56 16.86 -28.92
N ALA A 10 20.38 17.49 -28.07
CA ALA A 10 19.92 18.25 -26.91
C ALA A 10 20.41 19.68 -27.00
N THR A 11 19.65 20.62 -26.44
CA THR A 11 20.16 21.98 -26.24
C THR A 11 21.31 21.96 -25.23
N PRO A 12 22.25 22.92 -25.30
CA PRO A 12 23.32 23.03 -24.29
C PRO A 12 22.78 23.12 -22.86
N ALA A 13 21.67 23.84 -22.67
CA ALA A 13 20.99 23.98 -21.40
C ALA A 13 20.46 22.64 -20.87
N LEU A 14 19.77 21.86 -21.72
CA LEU A 14 19.27 20.54 -21.34
C LEU A 14 20.40 19.59 -20.94
N LYS A 15 21.51 19.58 -21.71
CA LYS A 15 22.68 18.78 -21.38
C LYS A 15 23.26 19.18 -20.02
N ALA A 16 23.39 20.48 -19.73
CA ALA A 16 23.88 20.96 -18.45
C ALA A 16 22.99 20.51 -17.28
N THR A 17 21.66 20.60 -17.45
CA THR A 17 20.69 20.10 -16.46
C THR A 17 20.84 18.60 -16.22
N LEU A 18 20.93 17.79 -17.28
CA LEU A 18 21.11 16.34 -17.16
C LEU A 18 22.42 15.98 -16.47
N THR A 19 23.53 16.64 -16.82
CA THR A 19 24.82 16.47 -16.16
C THR A 19 24.74 16.79 -14.68
N ALA A 20 24.14 17.92 -14.30
CA ALA A 20 24.01 18.33 -12.90
C ALA A 20 23.18 17.34 -12.08
N ARG A 21 22.06 16.88 -12.62
CA ARG A 21 21.18 15.90 -11.95
C ARG A 21 21.85 14.53 -11.82
N ALA A 22 22.54 14.07 -12.86
CA ALA A 22 23.29 12.82 -12.83
C ALA A 22 24.42 12.90 -11.78
N ALA A 23 25.15 14.02 -11.73
CA ALA A 23 26.20 14.26 -10.74
C ALA A 23 25.65 14.30 -9.30
N ALA A 24 24.51 14.94 -9.07
CA ALA A 24 23.85 14.95 -7.76
C ALA A 24 23.46 13.53 -7.28
N GLY A 25 23.13 12.64 -8.22
CA GLY A 25 22.85 11.22 -7.94
C GLY A 25 24.08 10.31 -7.95
N GLY A 26 25.29 10.84 -8.20
CA GLY A 26 26.53 10.04 -8.30
C GLY A 26 26.54 9.05 -9.47
N VAL A 27 25.78 9.31 -10.54
CA VAL A 27 25.59 8.40 -11.68
C VAL A 27 25.91 9.07 -13.02
N SER A 28 26.02 8.27 -14.08
CA SER A 28 26.14 8.79 -15.45
C SER A 28 24.81 9.36 -15.96
N ILE A 29 24.84 10.21 -16.98
CA ILE A 29 23.62 10.73 -17.63
C ILE A 29 22.76 9.58 -18.17
N GLY A 30 23.38 8.56 -18.78
CA GLY A 30 22.64 7.41 -19.33
C GLY A 30 21.95 6.60 -18.22
N GLU A 31 22.63 6.41 -17.09
CA GLU A 31 22.05 5.76 -15.91
C GLU A 31 20.92 6.59 -15.30
N TYR A 32 21.10 7.91 -15.18
CA TYR A 32 20.08 8.83 -14.70
C TYR A 32 18.83 8.79 -15.59
N ILE A 33 19.00 8.82 -16.92
CA ILE A 33 17.89 8.73 -17.87
C ILE A 33 17.20 7.37 -17.76
N ARG A 34 17.97 6.27 -17.71
CA ARG A 34 17.42 4.91 -17.58
C ARG A 34 16.51 4.81 -16.36
N ARG A 35 17.00 5.20 -15.17
CA ARG A 35 16.22 5.19 -13.93
C ARG A 35 14.96 6.04 -14.02
N LYS A 36 15.03 7.17 -14.74
CA LYS A 36 13.88 8.05 -14.90
C LYS A 36 12.83 7.45 -15.83
N VAL A 37 13.26 6.80 -16.91
CA VAL A 37 12.35 6.12 -17.84
C VAL A 37 11.75 4.87 -17.20
N GLU A 38 12.54 4.08 -16.48
CA GLU A 38 12.06 2.90 -15.74
C GLU A 38 11.09 3.30 -14.61
N ALA A 39 11.34 4.42 -13.93
CA ALA A 39 10.42 4.92 -12.90
C ALA A 39 9.17 5.62 -13.46
N ASP A 40 9.19 6.03 -14.72
CA ASP A 40 8.02 6.57 -15.45
C ASP A 40 7.27 5.45 -16.18
N ASP A 41 7.36 4.18 -15.72
CA ASP A 41 6.55 3.10 -16.25
C ASP A 41 5.05 3.41 -15.98
N PRO A 42 4.25 3.64 -17.03
CA PRO A 42 2.83 3.94 -16.86
C PRO A 42 2.08 2.80 -16.18
N GLU A 43 2.48 1.54 -16.42
CA GLU A 43 1.86 0.37 -15.81
C GLU A 43 2.15 0.32 -14.30
N GLU A 44 3.39 0.64 -13.88
CA GLU A 44 3.71 0.74 -12.45
C GLU A 44 2.98 1.90 -11.77
N THR A 45 2.82 3.03 -12.48
CA THR A 45 2.08 4.20 -11.96
C THR A 45 0.60 3.90 -11.78
N GLU A 46 -0.02 3.22 -12.75
CA GLU A 46 -1.41 2.78 -12.68
C GLU A 46 -1.62 1.73 -11.58
N ALA A 47 -0.73 0.73 -11.50
CA ALA A 47 -0.76 -0.29 -10.44
C ALA A 47 -0.58 0.32 -9.04
N ALA A 48 0.29 1.33 -8.89
CA ALA A 48 0.46 2.03 -7.62
C ALA A 48 -0.80 2.83 -7.22
N ALA A 49 -1.50 3.43 -8.19
CA ALA A 49 -2.76 4.12 -7.95
C ALA A 49 -3.89 3.15 -7.55
N GLU A 50 -3.99 2.01 -8.23
CA GLU A 50 -4.96 0.96 -7.89
C GLU A 50 -4.69 0.38 -6.50
N LEU A 51 -3.43 0.08 -6.17
CA LEU A 51 -3.03 -0.38 -4.84
C LEU A 51 -3.37 0.67 -3.76
N ALA A 52 -3.11 1.95 -4.02
CA ALA A 52 -3.44 3.02 -3.08
C ALA A 52 -4.95 3.12 -2.82
N ALA A 53 -5.78 2.90 -3.84
CA ALA A 53 -7.23 2.86 -3.69
C ALA A 53 -7.67 1.69 -2.78
N ILE A 54 -7.15 0.47 -3.04
CA ILE A 54 -7.44 -0.72 -2.23
C ILE A 54 -7.00 -0.52 -0.78
N VAL A 55 -5.81 0.04 -0.57
CA VAL A 55 -5.31 0.33 0.79
C VAL A 55 -6.21 1.35 1.49
N GLY A 56 -6.66 2.39 0.78
CA GLY A 56 -7.62 3.36 1.32
C GLY A 56 -8.92 2.70 1.77
N GLU A 57 -9.50 1.82 0.95
CA GLU A 57 -10.70 1.06 1.32
C GLU A 57 -10.47 0.16 2.53
N LEU A 58 -9.32 -0.52 2.61
CA LEU A 58 -8.99 -1.38 3.74
C LEU A 58 -8.79 -0.59 5.04
N VAL A 59 -8.15 0.58 4.98
CA VAL A 59 -7.94 1.44 6.15
C VAL A 59 -9.28 1.87 6.75
N GLU A 60 -10.29 2.13 5.92
CA GLU A 60 -11.64 2.48 6.37
C GLU A 60 -12.45 1.25 6.82
N ALA A 61 -12.32 0.11 6.13
CA ALA A 61 -13.11 -1.09 6.41
C ALA A 61 -12.65 -1.84 7.67
N ILE A 62 -11.35 -1.88 7.96
CA ILE A 62 -10.79 -2.65 9.08
C ILE A 62 -11.34 -2.19 10.45
N PRO A 63 -11.41 -0.89 10.78
CA PRO A 63 -12.00 -0.44 12.04
C PRO A 63 -13.47 -0.85 12.21
N ASP A 64 -14.30 -0.73 11.17
CA ASP A 64 -15.71 -1.15 11.24
C ASP A 64 -15.82 -2.67 11.42
N MET A 65 -15.03 -3.44 10.68
CA MET A 65 -14.99 -4.89 10.81
C MET A 65 -14.60 -5.30 12.24
N LYS A 66 -13.57 -4.67 12.82
CA LYS A 66 -13.17 -4.88 14.21
C LYS A 66 -14.33 -4.56 15.18
N ALA A 67 -14.99 -3.43 15.02
CA ALA A 67 -16.10 -3.02 15.87
C ALA A 67 -17.31 -3.98 15.76
N ARG A 68 -17.56 -4.58 14.59
CA ARG A 68 -18.60 -5.62 14.41
C ARG A 68 -18.23 -6.92 15.13
N LEU A 69 -16.97 -7.32 15.05
CA LEU A 69 -16.48 -8.52 15.74
C LEU A 69 -16.55 -8.36 17.26
N GLU A 70 -16.13 -7.21 17.79
CA GLU A 70 -16.21 -6.90 19.22
C GLU A 70 -17.65 -6.92 19.74
N ARG A 71 -18.60 -6.33 18.99
CA ARG A 71 -20.03 -6.38 19.33
C ARG A 71 -20.57 -7.81 19.34
N THR A 72 -20.18 -8.61 18.35
CA THR A 72 -20.58 -10.02 18.27
C THR A 72 -20.04 -10.81 19.46
N ALA A 73 -18.76 -10.62 19.81
CA ALA A 73 -18.14 -11.27 20.97
C ALA A 73 -18.88 -10.93 22.27
N SER A 74 -19.14 -9.64 22.52
CA SER A 74 -19.89 -9.19 23.70
C SER A 74 -21.31 -9.77 23.74
N THR A 75 -21.97 -9.89 22.59
CA THR A 75 -23.32 -10.50 22.51
C THR A 75 -23.29 -11.98 22.88
N ILE A 76 -22.26 -12.70 22.42
CA ILE A 76 -22.07 -14.13 22.75
C ILE A 76 -21.80 -14.30 24.24
N GLU A 77 -20.92 -13.49 24.82
CA GLU A 77 -20.62 -13.50 26.26
C GLU A 77 -21.88 -13.27 27.10
N ALA A 78 -22.67 -12.24 26.77
CA ALA A 78 -23.92 -11.95 27.46
C ALA A 78 -24.94 -13.10 27.35
N ALA A 79 -25.01 -13.77 26.19
CA ALA A 79 -25.89 -14.92 25.98
C ALA A 79 -25.45 -16.14 26.81
N ILE A 80 -24.14 -16.36 26.93
CA ILE A 80 -23.57 -17.41 27.80
C ILE A 80 -23.91 -17.12 29.26
N GLU A 81 -23.69 -15.89 29.73
CA GLU A 81 -23.99 -15.49 31.11
C GLU A 81 -25.47 -15.63 31.46
N ASP A 82 -26.37 -15.22 30.56
CA ASP A 82 -27.81 -15.37 30.73
C ASP A 82 -28.22 -16.84 30.78
N SER A 83 -27.66 -17.67 29.90
CA SER A 83 -27.88 -19.13 29.91
C SER A 83 -27.42 -19.76 31.23
N ASP A 84 -26.22 -19.42 31.70
CA ASP A 84 -25.68 -19.93 32.97
C ASP A 84 -26.50 -19.48 34.17
N ARG A 85 -26.97 -18.23 34.18
CA ARG A 85 -27.91 -17.75 35.22
C ARG A 85 -29.19 -18.60 35.23
N ARG A 86 -29.82 -18.82 34.08
CA ARG A 86 -31.06 -19.61 33.97
C ARG A 86 -30.84 -21.06 34.40
N LEU A 87 -29.70 -21.66 34.05
CA LEU A 87 -29.36 -23.02 34.48
C LEU A 87 -29.13 -23.13 35.99
N ARG A 88 -28.52 -22.12 36.62
CA ARG A 88 -28.37 -22.04 38.08
C ARG A 88 -29.73 -21.87 38.78
N GLU A 89 -30.58 -20.97 38.27
CA GLU A 89 -31.94 -20.77 38.80
C GLU A 89 -32.80 -22.04 38.72
N ALA A 90 -32.61 -22.85 37.67
CA ALA A 90 -33.27 -24.14 37.49
C ALA A 90 -32.64 -25.28 38.32
N GLY A 91 -31.54 -25.04 39.05
CA GLY A 91 -30.82 -26.06 39.83
C GLY A 91 -30.06 -27.09 38.98
N LEU A 92 -29.84 -26.80 37.70
CA LEU A 92 -29.20 -27.71 36.73
C LEU A 92 -27.68 -27.49 36.62
N ARG A 93 -27.15 -26.42 37.20
CA ARG A 93 -25.73 -26.06 37.20
C ARG A 93 -25.39 -25.41 38.54
N GLN A 94 -24.27 -25.77 39.17
CA GLN A 94 -23.80 -25.15 40.42
C GLN A 94 -23.10 -23.81 40.15
#